data_AF-A0A7N0VHK4-F1
#
_entry.id   AF-A0A7N0VHK4-F1
#
_cell.length_a   1.000
_cell.length_b   1.000
_cell.length_c   1.000
_cell.angle_alpha   90.00
_cell.angle_beta   90.00
_cell.angle_gamma   90.00
#
_symmetry.space_group_name_H-M   'P 1'
#
loop_
_entity.id
_entity.type
_entity.pdbx_description
1 polymer ?
#
loop_
_entity_poly.entity_id
_entity_poly.type
_entity_poly.pdbx_seq_one_letter_code
_entity_poly.pdbx_strand_id
1 'polypeptide(L)'
;MEAIGVLMMCPMSDYLETQLEKRFNLFKLWNFPEKNEFLKSNANSVRAVVGNATAGASAELIESLPKLEIVSSFSVGLDKVDLGKCREKGIRVTNTPDVLTDDVADLAIGLMLATLRGLCECDRYVRSGGWKKGDFKLTTKV
;
A
#
# COMPACT_ATOMS: atom_id res chain seq x y z
N MET A 1 15.36 -26.84 4.74
CA MET A 1 15.12 -25.52 5.35
C MET A 1 13.62 -25.36 5.46
N GLU A 2 13.08 -25.09 6.65
CA GLU A 2 11.66 -24.76 6.80
C GLU A 2 11.35 -23.47 6.05
N ALA A 3 10.24 -23.46 5.29
CA ALA A 3 9.82 -22.28 4.55
C ALA A 3 9.39 -21.16 5.52
N ILE A 4 9.98 -19.98 5.38
CA ILE A 4 9.66 -18.82 6.23
C ILE A 4 8.23 -18.36 5.96
N GLY A 5 7.43 -18.19 7.01
CA GLY A 5 6.06 -17.69 6.91
C GLY A 5 6.00 -16.17 6.76
N VAL A 6 5.31 -15.70 5.73
CA VAL A 6 5.11 -14.29 5.42
C VAL A 6 3.62 -13.97 5.43
N LEU A 7 3.18 -13.01 6.23
CA LEU A 7 1.80 -12.53 6.25
C LEU A 7 1.67 -11.27 5.38
N MET A 8 0.85 -11.34 4.35
CA MET A 8 0.49 -10.20 3.51
C MET A 8 -0.87 -9.64 3.94
N MET A 9 -0.92 -8.34 4.24
CA MET A 9 -2.06 -7.72 4.92
C MET A 9 -3.26 -7.44 4.02
N CYS A 10 -3.03 -7.12 2.75
CA CYS A 10 -4.07 -6.81 1.76
C CYS A 10 -3.55 -7.08 0.33
N PRO A 11 -4.44 -7.30 -0.66
CA PRO A 11 -4.03 -7.44 -2.05
C PRO A 11 -3.51 -6.08 -2.54
N MET A 12 -2.21 -5.97 -2.80
CA MET A 12 -1.56 -4.71 -3.19
C MET A 12 -0.85 -4.77 -4.56
N SER A 13 -0.35 -5.94 -4.97
CA SER A 13 0.34 -6.12 -6.25
C SER A 13 0.43 -7.60 -6.60
N ASP A 14 -0.09 -7.98 -7.78
CA ASP A 14 -0.04 -9.36 -8.31
C ASP A 14 1.40 -9.84 -8.48
N TYR A 15 2.29 -8.95 -8.90
CA TYR A 15 3.70 -9.24 -9.04
C TYR A 15 4.33 -9.58 -7.69
N LEU A 16 4.13 -8.72 -6.68
CA LEU A 16 4.69 -8.95 -5.35
C LEU A 16 4.17 -10.25 -4.75
N GLU A 17 2.86 -10.49 -4.84
CA GLU A 17 2.22 -11.72 -4.39
C GLU A 17 2.87 -12.95 -5.04
N THR A 18 2.95 -12.97 -6.38
CA THR A 18 3.59 -14.07 -7.13
C THR A 18 5.05 -14.29 -6.72
N GLN A 19 5.80 -13.22 -6.47
CA GLN A 19 7.20 -13.34 -6.06
C GLN A 19 7.35 -13.85 -4.62
N LEU A 20 6.43 -13.48 -3.72
CA LEU A 20 6.41 -13.96 -2.35
C LEU A 20 6.01 -15.45 -2.29
N GLU A 21 4.98 -15.87 -3.01
CA GLU A 21 4.57 -17.29 -3.08
C GLU A 21 5.68 -18.22 -3.57
N LYS A 22 6.50 -17.74 -4.51
CA LYS A 22 7.64 -18.51 -5.03
C LYS A 22 8.78 -18.70 -4.02
N ARG A 23 8.90 -17.81 -3.02
CA ARG A 23 10.06 -17.74 -2.12
C ARG A 23 9.74 -18.11 -0.66
N PHE A 24 8.47 -17.98 -0.27
CA PHE A 24 8.04 -18.05 1.11
C PHE A 24 6.73 -18.82 1.24
N ASN A 25 6.42 -19.25 2.47
CA ASN A 25 5.09 -19.71 2.81
C ASN A 25 4.17 -18.49 3.01
N LEU A 26 3.44 -18.09 1.96
CA LEU A 26 2.65 -16.88 1.95
C LEU A 26 1.26 -17.09 2.57
N PHE A 27 0.98 -16.34 3.63
CA PHE A 27 -0.34 -16.20 4.22
C PHE A 27 -1.00 -14.91 3.71
N LYS A 28 -2.16 -15.04 3.08
CA LYS A 28 -2.95 -13.91 2.58
C LYS A 28 -4.08 -13.61 3.56
N LEU A 29 -4.00 -12.48 4.26
CA LEU A 29 -4.95 -12.20 5.35
C LEU A 29 -6.41 -12.15 4.87
N TRP A 30 -6.66 -11.66 3.66
CA TRP A 30 -7.99 -11.54 3.07
C TRP A 30 -8.64 -12.87 2.68
N ASN A 31 -7.90 -13.99 2.72
CA ASN A 31 -8.47 -15.31 2.53
C ASN A 31 -9.12 -15.85 3.81
N PHE A 32 -8.96 -15.17 4.94
CA PHE A 32 -9.54 -15.56 6.22
C PHE A 32 -10.70 -14.63 6.55
N PRO A 33 -11.89 -15.16 6.89
CA PRO A 33 -13.05 -14.35 7.23
C PRO A 33 -12.81 -13.53 8.51
N GLU A 34 -12.05 -14.09 9.46
CA GLU A 34 -11.65 -13.41 10.68
C GLU A 34 -10.15 -13.50 10.93
N LYS A 35 -9.53 -12.35 11.25
CA LYS A 35 -8.12 -12.26 11.65
C LYS A 35 -7.80 -13.19 12.83
N ASN A 36 -8.73 -13.35 13.77
CA ASN A 36 -8.53 -14.18 14.96
C ASN A 36 -8.40 -15.67 14.62
N GLU A 37 -9.11 -16.16 13.61
CA GLU A 37 -9.00 -17.54 13.14
C GLU A 37 -7.62 -17.82 12.54
N PHE A 38 -7.12 -16.87 11.72
CA PHE A 38 -5.77 -16.92 11.19
C PHE A 38 -4.72 -16.98 12.30
N LEU A 39 -4.81 -16.08 13.28
CA LEU A 39 -3.84 -15.97 14.38
C LEU A 39 -3.79 -17.24 15.23
N LYS A 40 -4.94 -17.84 15.56
CA LYS A 40 -4.99 -19.10 16.34
C LYS A 40 -4.18 -20.23 15.69
N SER A 41 -4.21 -20.32 14.37
CA SER A 41 -3.61 -21.43 13.63
C SER A 41 -2.17 -21.14 13.19
N ASN A 42 -1.83 -19.88 12.94
CA ASN A 42 -0.60 -19.53 12.21
C ASN A 42 0.32 -18.53 12.94
N ALA A 43 -0.05 -18.01 14.11
CA ALA A 43 0.73 -16.98 14.83
C ALA A 43 2.21 -17.35 15.01
N ASN A 44 2.49 -18.62 15.32
CA ASN A 44 3.86 -19.13 15.55
C ASN A 44 4.65 -19.43 14.28
N SER A 45 4.03 -19.28 13.10
CA SER A 45 4.62 -19.57 11.80
C SER A 45 5.01 -18.30 11.04
N VAL A 46 4.43 -17.14 11.40
CA VAL A 46 4.71 -15.87 10.75
C VAL A 46 5.99 -15.25 11.32
N ARG A 47 6.95 -15.00 10.44
CA ARG A 47 8.22 -14.33 10.75
C ARG A 47 8.37 -12.98 10.07
N ALA A 48 7.58 -12.71 9.03
CA ALA A 48 7.55 -11.42 8.37
C ALA A 48 6.11 -10.96 8.08
N VAL A 49 5.88 -9.66 8.16
CA VAL A 49 4.64 -9.01 7.71
C VAL A 49 4.94 -8.10 6.53
N VAL A 50 4.13 -8.19 5.49
CA VAL A 50 4.13 -7.29 4.33
C VAL A 50 2.84 -6.47 4.33
N GLY A 51 2.99 -5.16 4.55
CA GLY A 51 1.90 -4.20 4.59
C GLY A 51 2.05 -3.10 3.53
N ASN A 52 1.17 -2.12 3.55
CA ASN A 52 1.25 -0.91 2.72
C ASN A 52 0.64 0.29 3.49
N ALA A 53 0.38 1.39 2.78
CA ALA A 53 -0.20 2.61 3.37
C ALA A 53 -1.64 2.43 3.92
N THR A 54 -2.37 1.38 3.55
CA THR A 54 -3.73 1.12 4.04
C THR A 54 -3.77 0.11 5.18
N ALA A 55 -2.93 -0.92 5.14
CA ALA A 55 -2.85 -1.97 6.15
C ALA A 55 -1.40 -2.29 6.51
N GLY A 56 -1.02 -2.01 7.76
CA GLY A 56 0.31 -2.28 8.31
C GLY A 56 0.27 -3.20 9.53
N ALA A 57 1.19 -3.01 10.47
CA ALA A 57 1.30 -3.81 11.68
C ALA A 57 1.02 -2.99 12.94
N SER A 58 -0.20 -3.09 13.48
CA SER A 58 -0.57 -2.49 14.76
C SER A 58 0.11 -3.19 15.94
N ALA A 59 0.18 -2.53 17.11
CA ALA A 59 0.68 -3.16 18.34
C ALA A 59 0.00 -4.49 18.66
N GLU A 60 -1.32 -4.56 18.51
CA GLU A 60 -2.10 -5.79 18.73
C GLU A 60 -1.67 -6.92 17.79
N LEU A 61 -1.43 -6.63 16.50
CA LEU A 61 -0.94 -7.63 15.57
C LEU A 61 0.46 -8.09 15.96
N ILE A 62 1.35 -7.14 16.30
CA ILE A 62 2.72 -7.43 16.71
C ILE A 62 2.75 -8.29 17.99
N GLU A 63 1.83 -8.06 18.92
CA GLU A 63 1.67 -8.89 20.11
C GLU A 63 1.21 -10.31 19.78
N SER A 64 0.32 -10.43 18.80
CA SER A 64 -0.25 -11.71 18.38
C SER A 64 0.71 -12.58 17.55
N LEU A 65 1.86 -12.04 17.11
CA LEU A 65 2.84 -12.73 16.28
C LEU A 65 4.18 -12.86 17.02
N PRO A 66 4.33 -13.86 17.92
CA PRO A 66 5.47 -13.94 18.84
C PRO A 66 6.82 -14.22 18.14
N LYS A 67 6.82 -14.69 16.90
CA LYS A 67 8.02 -14.94 16.10
C LYS A 67 8.26 -13.90 15.00
N LEU A 68 7.55 -12.77 15.03
CA LEU A 68 7.74 -11.72 14.05
C LEU A 68 9.14 -11.12 14.15
N GLU A 69 9.85 -11.04 13.03
CA GLU A 69 11.23 -10.54 12.95
C GLU A 69 11.32 -9.25 12.12
N ILE A 70 10.43 -9.08 11.14
CA ILE A 70 10.44 -7.93 10.23
C ILE A 70 9.05 -7.53 9.75
N VAL A 71 8.81 -6.22 9.66
CA VAL A 71 7.71 -5.60 8.92
C VAL A 71 8.28 -4.88 7.70
N SER A 72 7.90 -5.30 6.50
CA SER A 72 8.31 -4.67 5.25
C SER A 72 7.11 -3.97 4.62
N SER A 73 7.15 -2.64 4.54
CA SER A 73 6.05 -1.84 4.00
C SER A 73 6.24 -1.58 2.51
N PHE A 74 5.24 -1.90 1.71
CA PHE A 74 5.09 -1.49 0.32
C PHE A 74 4.54 -0.05 0.25
N SER A 75 5.29 0.86 0.87
CA SER A 75 5.01 2.30 0.95
C SER A 75 6.24 3.02 1.47
N VAL A 76 6.32 4.34 1.27
CA VAL A 76 7.27 5.21 2.00
C VAL A 76 6.78 5.48 3.41
N GLY A 77 5.52 5.88 3.55
CA GLY A 77 4.88 6.18 4.83
C GLY A 77 4.78 4.94 5.71
N LEU A 78 4.96 5.15 7.03
CA LEU A 78 5.00 4.10 8.05
C LEU A 78 3.89 4.26 9.10
N ASP A 79 2.91 5.13 8.87
CA ASP A 79 1.87 5.50 9.84
C ASP A 79 0.98 4.32 10.27
N LYS A 80 0.96 3.24 9.48
CA LYS A 80 0.23 2.00 9.78
C LYS A 80 1.05 0.95 10.51
N VAL A 81 2.32 1.23 10.80
CA VAL A 81 3.22 0.34 11.54
C VAL A 81 3.50 0.96 12.90
N ASP A 82 3.26 0.21 13.98
CA ASP A 82 3.62 0.65 15.31
C ASP A 82 5.13 0.52 15.52
N LEU A 83 5.85 1.59 15.16
CA LEU A 83 7.32 1.65 15.25
C LEU A 83 7.82 1.54 16.70
N GLY A 84 7.05 2.02 17.67
CA GLY A 84 7.37 1.92 19.09
C GLY A 84 7.38 0.45 19.53
N LYS A 85 6.32 -0.28 19.16
CA LYS A 85 6.18 -1.69 19.48
C LYS A 85 7.18 -2.57 18.74
N CYS A 86 7.46 -2.26 17.46
CA CYS A 86 8.53 -2.93 16.73
C CYS A 86 9.89 -2.77 17.42
N ARG A 87 10.21 -1.55 17.88
CA ARG A 87 11.47 -1.29 18.61
C ARG A 87 11.53 -2.06 19.92
N GLU A 88 10.46 -2.05 20.71
CA GLU A 88 10.37 -2.77 21.99
C GLU A 88 10.67 -4.27 21.81
N LYS A 89 10.15 -4.87 20.75
CA LYS A 89 10.31 -6.31 20.45
C LYS A 89 11.53 -6.67 19.59
N GLY A 90 12.36 -5.69 19.20
CA GLY A 90 13.50 -5.94 18.32
C GLY A 90 13.14 -6.31 16.88
N ILE A 91 11.94 -5.92 16.42
CA ILE A 91 11.42 -6.19 15.08
C ILE A 91 11.96 -5.14 14.10
N ARG A 92 12.51 -5.61 12.98
CA ARG A 92 13.03 -4.73 11.92
C ARG A 92 11.88 -4.11 11.14
N VAL A 93 12.07 -2.89 10.66
CA VAL A 93 11.10 -2.24 9.77
C VAL A 93 11.82 -1.74 8.53
N THR A 94 11.24 -2.00 7.35
CA THR A 94 11.71 -1.46 6.06
C THR A 94 10.55 -0.82 5.31
N ASN A 95 10.87 0.12 4.43
CA ASN A 95 9.94 0.83 3.56
C ASN A 95 10.55 0.95 2.14
N THR A 96 9.89 1.66 1.23
CA THR A 96 10.36 1.84 -0.16
C THR A 96 10.68 3.32 -0.47
N PRO A 97 11.70 3.92 0.17
CA PRO A 97 12.08 5.31 -0.05
C PRO A 97 12.60 5.53 -1.48
N ASP A 98 12.56 6.78 -1.92
CA ASP A 98 13.13 7.31 -3.16
C ASP A 98 12.52 6.82 -4.49
N VAL A 99 12.15 5.55 -4.60
CA VAL A 99 11.72 4.90 -5.86
C VAL A 99 10.39 5.42 -6.43
N LEU A 100 9.64 6.19 -5.65
CA LEU A 100 8.33 6.74 -6.03
C LEU A 100 8.27 8.27 -5.93
N THR A 101 9.41 8.92 -5.67
CA THR A 101 9.51 10.38 -5.53
C THR A 101 9.06 11.08 -6.80
N ASP A 102 9.56 10.64 -7.96
CA ASP A 102 9.29 11.29 -9.24
C ASP A 102 7.83 11.14 -9.65
N ASP A 103 7.26 9.93 -9.57
CA ASP A 103 5.84 9.70 -9.92
C ASP A 103 4.87 10.50 -9.03
N VAL A 104 5.18 10.63 -7.73
CA VAL A 104 4.35 11.44 -6.83
C VAL A 104 4.49 12.94 -7.14
N ALA A 105 5.69 13.40 -7.52
CA ALA A 105 5.91 14.79 -7.94
C ALA A 105 5.20 15.10 -9.26
N ASP A 106 5.29 14.21 -10.24
CA ASP A 106 4.61 14.32 -11.53
C ASP A 106 3.10 14.40 -11.35
N LEU A 107 2.54 13.58 -10.46
CA LEU A 107 1.11 13.63 -10.14
C LEU A 107 0.72 14.96 -9.46
N ALA A 108 1.57 15.51 -8.59
CA ALA A 108 1.29 16.80 -7.94
C ALA A 108 1.19 17.94 -8.97
N ILE A 109 2.14 18.00 -9.92
CA ILE A 109 2.10 18.98 -11.01
C ILE A 109 0.93 18.71 -11.97
N GLY A 110 0.67 17.45 -12.28
CA GLY A 110 -0.49 17.03 -13.08
C GLY A 110 -1.82 17.47 -12.47
N LEU A 111 -2.00 17.31 -11.16
CA LEU A 111 -3.19 17.75 -10.42
C LEU A 111 -3.31 19.28 -10.41
N MET A 112 -2.20 20.01 -10.24
CA MET A 112 -2.19 21.47 -10.33
C MET A 112 -2.67 21.95 -11.71
N LEU A 113 -2.14 21.37 -12.79
CA LEU A 113 -2.56 21.71 -14.15
C LEU A 113 -4.01 21.31 -14.42
N ALA A 114 -4.42 20.11 -14.00
CA ALA A 114 -5.76 19.59 -14.20
C ALA A 114 -6.83 20.46 -13.53
N THR A 115 -6.53 20.97 -12.34
CA THR A 115 -7.43 21.84 -11.58
C THR A 115 -7.45 23.27 -12.13
N LEU A 116 -6.30 23.93 -12.27
CA LEU A 116 -6.25 25.33 -12.68
C LEU A 116 -6.68 25.55 -14.13
N ARG A 117 -6.37 24.59 -15.03
CA ARG A 117 -6.75 24.67 -16.45
C ARG A 117 -8.07 23.98 -16.76
N GLY A 118 -8.71 23.36 -15.78
CA GLY A 118 -9.97 22.62 -15.95
C GLY A 118 -9.86 21.43 -16.90
N LEU A 119 -8.70 20.75 -16.97
CA LEU A 119 -8.43 19.73 -18.01
C LEU A 119 -9.49 18.62 -18.02
N CYS A 120 -9.88 18.12 -16.84
CA CYS A 120 -10.88 17.08 -16.73
C CYS A 120 -12.29 17.56 -17.13
N GLU A 121 -12.61 18.84 -16.92
CA GLU A 121 -13.87 19.42 -17.40
C GLU A 121 -13.85 19.59 -18.92
N CYS A 122 -12.73 20.08 -19.48
CA CYS A 122 -12.52 20.21 -20.92
C CYS A 122 -12.64 18.88 -21.64
N ASP A 123 -12.02 17.80 -21.14
CA ASP A 123 -12.14 16.46 -21.73
C ASP A 123 -13.61 16.00 -21.77
N ARG A 124 -14.34 16.13 -20.66
CA ARG A 124 -15.79 15.80 -20.60
C ARG A 124 -16.60 16.67 -21.56
N TYR A 125 -16.29 17.96 -21.67
CA TYR A 125 -16.98 18.88 -22.58
C TYR A 125 -16.83 18.47 -24.05
N VAL A 126 -15.62 18.10 -24.47
CA VAL A 126 -15.36 17.62 -25.83
C VAL A 126 -16.07 16.29 -26.07
N ARG A 127 -15.95 15.32 -25.14
CA ARG A 127 -16.59 13.99 -25.28
C ARG A 127 -18.11 14.05 -25.33
N SER A 128 -18.73 15.00 -24.65
CA SER A 128 -20.18 15.24 -24.72
C SER A 128 -20.63 15.96 -26.00
N GLY A 129 -19.70 16.31 -26.90
CA GLY A 129 -20.01 17.06 -28.13
C GLY A 129 -20.24 18.55 -27.90
N GLY A 130 -19.99 19.07 -26.68
CA GLY A 130 -20.16 20.47 -26.34
C GLY A 130 -19.40 21.39 -27.28
N TRP A 131 -18.19 21.01 -27.69
CA TRP A 131 -17.34 21.83 -28.54
C TRP A 131 -17.92 22.12 -29.93
N LYS A 132 -18.83 21.28 -30.44
CA LYS A 132 -19.56 21.55 -31.68
C LYS A 132 -20.50 22.76 -31.57
N LYS A 133 -20.82 23.18 -30.34
CA LYS A 133 -21.76 24.27 -30.04
C LYS A 133 -21.04 25.58 -29.68
N GLY A 134 -19.72 25.56 -29.48
CA GLY A 134 -18.93 26.72 -29.12
C GLY A 134 -17.72 26.35 -28.25
N ASP A 135 -16.95 27.38 -27.88
CA ASP A 135 -15.76 27.21 -27.05
C ASP A 135 -16.10 26.91 -25.59
N PHE A 136 -15.18 26.23 -24.90
CA PHE A 136 -15.24 26.07 -23.46
C PHE A 136 -14.91 27.39 -22.74
N LYS A 137 -15.42 27.57 -21.51
CA LYS A 137 -15.15 28.76 -20.69
C LYS A 137 -13.64 28.96 -20.47
N LEU A 138 -13.21 30.21 -20.35
CA LEU A 138 -11.83 30.53 -19.97
C LEU A 138 -11.52 30.01 -18.55
N THR A 139 -10.28 29.56 -18.34
CA THR A 139 -9.79 29.01 -17.07
C THR A 139 -8.61 29.82 -16.53
N THR A 140 -8.10 29.44 -15.36
CA THR A 140 -7.03 30.15 -14.68
C THR A 140 -5.71 30.03 -15.46
N LYS A 141 -4.98 31.14 -15.61
CA LYS A 141 -3.62 31.11 -16.16
C LYS A 141 -2.67 30.48 -15.13
N VAL A 142 -1.86 29.51 -15.56
CA VAL A 142 -0.79 28.87 -14.79
C VAL A 142 0.54 29.38 -15.30
#